data_AF-A0A4R0S2L5-F1
#
_entry.id   AF-A0A4R0S2L5-F1
#
_cell.length_a   1.000
_cell.length_b   1.000
_cell.length_c   1.000
_cell.angle_alpha   90.00
_cell.angle_beta   90.00
_cell.angle_gamma   90.00
#
_symmetry.space_group_name_H-M   'P 1'
#
loop_
_entity.id
_entity.type
_entity.pdbx_description
1 polymer ?
#
loop_
_entity_poly.entity_id
_entity_poly.type
_entity_poly.pdbx_seq_one_letter_code
_entity_poly.pdbx_strand_id
1 'polypeptide(L)'
;MTRFIHHTNVTQTSAPDAYKQGQDQAQLSIVRYHYLRAAATRAFASTNEGRRFVLFAREDLQFSKYKDYKLENVQSIKIHVPSPDGRTRFEEIRPYVELFQHDSYQCREGGILYCVAEWREFWNIIMHFHCSPQHTTGIGKWDDILVKLQSGEAGQEIVPCMVSTYVLTNREYSLRFRKDRDALFKLQPSLYQQFRNGSELAEIERIDENCQKKDWKRHKKEPCLPYVEMVDNDKLWNMFGTRKGTGDSQVIIVDER
;
A
#
# COMPACT_ATOMS: atom_id res chain seq x y z
N MET A 1 9.50 -6.98 -14.60
CA MET A 1 9.46 -5.86 -13.64
C MET A 1 10.29 -6.24 -12.44
N THR A 2 11.29 -5.43 -12.11
CA THR A 2 12.16 -5.66 -10.95
C THR A 2 11.39 -5.35 -9.67
N ARG A 3 11.50 -6.22 -8.66
CA ARG A 3 10.97 -5.96 -7.31
C ARG A 3 11.61 -4.67 -6.76
N PHE A 4 10.89 -3.91 -5.94
CA PHE A 4 11.44 -2.68 -5.34
C PHE A 4 12.73 -3.00 -4.58
N ILE A 5 13.82 -2.33 -4.95
CA ILE A 5 15.10 -2.43 -4.24
C ILE A 5 15.08 -1.39 -3.13
N HIS A 6 15.13 -1.86 -1.88
CA HIS A 6 15.24 -0.99 -0.73
C HIS A 6 16.72 -0.67 -0.49
N HIS A 7 17.07 0.59 -0.66
CA HIS A 7 18.38 1.07 -0.26
C HIS A 7 18.29 1.75 1.11
N THR A 8 19.28 1.48 1.98
CA THR A 8 19.44 2.15 3.27
C THR A 8 20.62 3.13 3.19
N ASN A 9 20.55 4.24 3.95
CA ASN A 9 21.63 5.24 4.03
C ASN A 9 22.03 5.87 2.68
N VAL A 10 21.07 6.00 1.76
CA VAL A 10 21.27 6.66 0.48
C VAL A 10 21.31 8.16 0.67
N THR A 11 22.43 8.76 0.28
CA THR A 11 22.56 10.21 0.13
C THR A 11 22.73 10.54 -1.34
N GLN A 12 22.51 11.81 -1.69
CA GLN A 12 22.78 12.31 -3.04
C GLN A 12 24.24 12.04 -3.48
N THR A 13 25.19 12.00 -2.53
CA THR A 13 26.61 11.76 -2.79
C THR A 13 26.98 10.28 -2.83
N SER A 14 26.37 9.44 -1.98
CA SER A 14 26.75 8.02 -1.86
C SER A 14 26.13 7.15 -2.95
N ALA A 15 24.90 7.47 -3.38
CA ALA A 15 24.19 6.74 -4.42
C ALA A 15 23.17 7.67 -5.13
N PRO A 16 23.63 8.57 -6.03
CA PRO A 16 22.79 9.59 -6.66
C PRO A 16 21.57 9.03 -7.39
N ASP A 17 21.72 7.89 -8.08
CA ASP A 17 20.62 7.27 -8.82
C ASP A 17 19.52 6.73 -7.90
N ALA A 18 19.91 6.04 -6.83
CA ALA A 18 18.96 5.54 -5.83
C ALA A 18 18.29 6.70 -5.07
N TYR A 19 19.02 7.79 -4.82
CA TYR A 19 18.47 8.99 -4.18
C TYR A 19 17.41 9.62 -5.08
N LYS A 20 17.73 9.81 -6.36
CA LYS A 20 16.78 10.32 -7.36
C LYS A 20 15.56 9.41 -7.49
N GLN A 21 15.75 8.09 -7.52
CA GLN A 21 14.64 7.14 -7.55
C GLN A 21 13.72 7.29 -6.33
N GLY A 22 14.28 7.48 -5.14
CA GLY A 22 13.49 7.75 -3.92
C GLY A 22 12.69 9.06 -4.01
N GLN A 23 13.28 10.11 -4.58
CA GLN A 23 12.58 11.38 -4.84
C GLN A 23 11.43 11.20 -5.84
N ASP A 24 11.68 10.50 -6.95
CA ASP A 24 10.66 10.22 -7.97
C ASP A 24 9.49 9.41 -7.38
N GLN A 25 9.79 8.42 -6.53
CA GLN A 25 8.79 7.62 -5.82
C GLN A 25 7.98 8.42 -4.79
N ALA A 26 8.62 9.33 -4.05
CA ALA A 26 7.95 10.22 -3.12
C ALA A 26 7.00 11.16 -3.86
N GLN A 27 7.46 11.77 -4.95
CA GLN A 27 6.63 12.65 -5.78
C GLN A 27 5.43 11.90 -6.38
N LEU A 28 5.64 10.67 -6.87
CA LEU A 28 4.57 9.84 -7.38
C LEU A 28 3.54 9.48 -6.29
N SER A 29 4.00 9.21 -5.07
CA SER A 29 3.14 8.92 -3.92
C SER A 29 2.25 10.11 -3.56
N ILE A 30 2.79 11.33 -3.62
CA ILE A 30 2.04 12.58 -3.39
C ILE A 30 0.93 12.74 -4.43
N VAL A 31 1.24 12.57 -5.72
CA VAL A 31 0.23 12.66 -6.79
C VAL A 31 -0.89 11.65 -6.57
N ARG A 32 -0.54 10.39 -6.25
CA ARG A 32 -1.52 9.32 -6.00
C ARG A 32 -2.35 9.57 -4.75
N TYR A 33 -1.76 10.14 -3.70
CA TYR A 33 -2.50 10.57 -2.52
C TYR A 33 -3.57 11.60 -2.87
N HIS A 34 -3.24 12.59 -3.71
CA HIS A 34 -4.21 13.59 -4.13
C HIS A 34 -5.34 13.03 -4.98
N TYR A 35 -5.06 12.06 -5.87
CA TYR A 35 -6.14 11.31 -6.55
C TYR A 35 -7.01 10.54 -5.56
N LEU A 36 -6.42 9.86 -4.57
CA LEU A 36 -7.16 9.16 -3.52
C LEU A 36 -8.03 10.13 -2.69
N ARG A 37 -7.50 11.31 -2.35
CA ARG A 37 -8.24 12.34 -1.62
C ARG A 37 -9.40 12.88 -2.45
N ALA A 38 -9.18 13.16 -3.73
CA ALA A 38 -10.22 13.57 -4.65
C ALA A 38 -11.29 12.49 -4.83
N ALA A 39 -10.88 11.21 -4.89
CA ALA A 39 -11.77 10.06 -4.91
C ALA A 39 -12.63 9.98 -3.64
N ALA A 40 -12.02 10.02 -2.45
CA ALA A 40 -12.71 9.94 -1.16
C ALA A 40 -13.73 11.07 -0.97
N THR A 41 -13.37 12.29 -1.34
CA THR A 41 -14.22 13.49 -1.20
C THR A 41 -15.17 13.70 -2.38
N ARG A 42 -15.16 12.81 -3.38
CA ARG A 42 -15.91 12.94 -4.63
C ARG A 42 -15.66 14.29 -5.34
N ALA A 43 -14.44 14.80 -5.25
CA ALA A 43 -14.00 16.04 -5.89
C ALA A 43 -13.64 15.84 -7.38
N PHE A 44 -14.47 15.09 -8.10
CA PHE A 44 -14.33 14.83 -9.53
C PHE A 44 -15.70 14.85 -10.23
N ALA A 45 -15.69 14.92 -11.57
CA ALA A 45 -16.89 14.84 -12.40
C ALA A 45 -16.64 13.91 -13.60
N SER A 46 -17.64 13.13 -13.98
CA SER A 46 -17.61 12.39 -15.25
C SER A 46 -18.17 13.27 -16.36
N THR A 47 -17.49 13.31 -17.51
CA THR A 47 -17.89 14.16 -18.65
C THR A 47 -18.89 13.50 -19.59
N ASN A 48 -19.00 12.16 -19.55
CA ASN A 48 -19.75 11.37 -20.53
C ASN A 48 -21.02 10.74 -19.93
N GLU A 49 -21.62 11.35 -18.91
CA GLU A 49 -22.80 10.79 -18.22
C GLU A 49 -23.97 10.46 -19.17
N GLY A 50 -24.09 11.18 -20.29
CA GLY A 50 -25.12 10.94 -21.30
C GLY A 50 -24.92 9.70 -22.19
N ARG A 51 -23.76 9.03 -22.15
CA ARG A 51 -23.44 7.86 -23.01
C ARG A 51 -23.49 6.51 -22.28
N ARG A 52 -24.05 6.48 -21.08
CA ARG A 52 -24.09 5.30 -20.19
C ARG A 52 -24.81 4.07 -20.76
N PHE A 53 -25.58 4.21 -21.84
CA PHE A 53 -26.28 3.08 -22.49
C PHE A 53 -25.44 2.33 -23.53
N VAL A 54 -24.22 2.79 -23.82
CA VAL A 54 -23.34 2.10 -24.77
C VAL A 54 -22.53 1.04 -24.03
N LEU A 55 -22.62 -0.22 -24.48
CA LEU A 55 -21.74 -1.30 -24.01
C LEU A 55 -20.29 -0.84 -24.18
N PHE A 56 -19.51 -0.82 -23.09
CA PHE A 56 -18.12 -0.32 -23.07
C PHE A 56 -17.96 1.21 -23.19
N ALA A 57 -18.94 2.00 -22.75
CA ALA A 57 -18.77 3.44 -22.58
C ALA A 57 -17.48 3.73 -21.79
N ARG A 58 -16.72 4.70 -22.30
CA ARG A 58 -15.51 5.21 -21.68
C ARG A 58 -15.79 6.61 -21.17
N GLU A 59 -15.39 6.88 -19.93
CA GLU A 59 -15.60 8.14 -19.26
C GLU A 59 -14.27 8.84 -19.04
N ASP A 60 -14.29 10.17 -19.08
CA ASP A 60 -13.18 10.99 -18.58
C ASP A 60 -13.56 11.55 -17.22
N LEU A 61 -12.64 11.44 -16.26
CA LEU A 61 -12.78 12.04 -14.94
C LEU A 61 -12.06 13.38 -14.91
N GLN A 62 -12.81 14.43 -14.61
CA GLN A 62 -12.32 15.78 -14.45
C GLN A 62 -12.18 16.14 -12.97
N PHE A 63 -11.04 16.72 -12.60
CA PHE A 63 -10.71 17.07 -11.22
C PHE A 63 -10.77 18.58 -10.95
N SER A 64 -11.53 19.33 -11.75
CA SER A 64 -11.65 20.79 -11.63
C SER A 64 -12.21 21.24 -10.26
N LYS A 65 -12.94 20.37 -9.56
CA LYS A 65 -13.46 20.60 -8.21
C LYS A 65 -12.41 20.43 -7.12
N TYR A 66 -11.35 19.66 -7.36
CA TYR A 66 -10.27 19.44 -6.40
C TYR A 66 -9.27 20.61 -6.45
N LYS A 67 -8.96 21.21 -5.30
CA LYS A 67 -8.19 22.48 -5.23
C LYS A 67 -6.83 22.34 -4.54
N ASP A 68 -6.67 21.34 -3.68
CA ASP A 68 -5.44 21.18 -2.88
C ASP A 68 -4.23 20.83 -3.75
N TYR A 69 -4.45 20.21 -4.91
CA TYR A 69 -3.40 19.82 -5.84
C TYR A 69 -3.92 19.83 -7.28
N LYS A 70 -3.07 20.25 -8.22
CA LYS A 70 -3.40 20.23 -9.65
C LYS A 70 -3.31 18.79 -10.17
N LEU A 71 -4.46 18.13 -10.30
CA LEU A 71 -4.57 16.81 -10.89
C LEU A 71 -4.82 16.88 -12.40
N GLU A 72 -4.27 15.90 -13.12
CA GLU A 72 -4.58 15.70 -14.53
C GLU A 72 -5.91 14.97 -14.66
N ASN A 73 -6.62 15.18 -15.77
CA ASN A 73 -7.84 14.44 -16.03
C ASN A 73 -7.50 13.00 -16.40
N VAL A 74 -8.24 12.05 -15.85
CA VAL A 74 -8.11 10.64 -16.23
C VAL A 74 -9.02 10.39 -17.41
N GLN A 75 -8.44 10.01 -18.55
CA GLN A 75 -9.19 9.89 -19.81
C GLN A 75 -9.52 8.44 -20.15
N SER A 76 -10.63 8.26 -20.86
CA SER A 76 -10.96 7.03 -21.57
C SER A 76 -11.02 5.78 -20.67
N ILE A 77 -11.44 5.93 -19.41
CA ILE A 77 -11.55 4.79 -18.48
C ILE A 77 -12.89 4.09 -18.61
N LYS A 78 -12.87 2.77 -18.52
CA LYS A 78 -14.08 1.95 -18.56
C LYS A 78 -14.67 1.83 -17.16
N ILE A 79 -15.73 2.58 -16.88
CA ILE A 79 -16.45 2.55 -15.60
C ILE A 79 -17.74 1.74 -15.79
N HIS A 80 -18.07 0.93 -14.80
CA HIS A 80 -19.36 0.27 -14.69
C HIS A 80 -20.43 1.31 -14.43
N VAL A 81 -21.38 1.32 -15.34
CA VAL A 81 -22.55 2.18 -15.24
C VAL A 81 -23.42 1.66 -14.10
N PRO A 82 -23.79 2.50 -13.12
CA PRO A 82 -24.76 2.09 -12.11
C PRO A 82 -26.04 1.61 -12.76
N SER A 83 -26.71 0.65 -12.11
CA SER A 83 -28.04 0.19 -12.51
C SER A 83 -29.03 1.37 -12.60
N PRO A 84 -30.20 1.20 -13.25
CA PRO A 84 -31.21 2.28 -13.37
C PRO A 84 -31.67 2.88 -12.04
N ASP A 85 -31.51 2.17 -10.93
CA ASP A 85 -31.75 2.64 -9.56
C ASP A 85 -30.59 3.49 -8.98
N GLY A 86 -29.56 3.75 -9.78
CA GLY A 86 -28.35 4.49 -9.41
C GLY A 86 -27.35 3.68 -8.59
N ARG A 87 -27.56 2.38 -8.38
CA ARG A 87 -26.71 1.53 -7.53
C ARG A 87 -25.80 0.64 -8.36
N THR A 88 -24.62 0.37 -7.83
CA THR A 88 -23.71 -0.65 -8.35
C THR A 88 -23.83 -1.87 -7.44
N ARG A 89 -23.94 -3.07 -8.00
CA ARG A 89 -24.02 -4.30 -7.20
C ARG A 89 -22.63 -4.76 -6.81
N PHE A 90 -22.49 -5.38 -5.64
CA PHE A 90 -21.19 -5.84 -5.16
C PHE A 90 -20.55 -6.87 -6.11
N GLU A 91 -21.37 -7.73 -6.72
CA GLU A 91 -20.94 -8.73 -7.69
C GLU A 91 -20.24 -8.13 -8.91
N GLU A 92 -20.53 -6.88 -9.26
CA GLU A 92 -19.94 -6.17 -10.39
C GLU A 92 -18.52 -5.68 -10.09
N ILE A 93 -18.21 -5.41 -8.82
CA ILE A 93 -16.87 -4.98 -8.37
C ILE A 93 -16.05 -6.11 -7.73
N ARG A 94 -16.66 -7.25 -7.39
CA ARG A 94 -15.98 -8.39 -6.75
C ARG A 94 -14.69 -8.81 -7.48
N PRO A 95 -14.64 -8.92 -8.82
CA PRO A 95 -13.40 -9.27 -9.51
C PRO A 95 -12.25 -8.28 -9.28
N TYR A 96 -12.56 -6.99 -9.06
CA TYR A 96 -11.56 -5.96 -8.75
C TYR A 96 -11.06 -6.06 -7.32
N VAL A 97 -11.96 -6.37 -6.38
CA VAL A 97 -11.60 -6.63 -4.99
C VAL A 97 -10.68 -7.84 -4.90
N GLU A 98 -11.02 -8.93 -5.60
CA GLU A 98 -10.21 -10.15 -5.69
C GLU A 98 -8.85 -9.86 -6.33
N LEU A 99 -8.80 -9.09 -7.42
CA LEU A 99 -7.55 -8.69 -8.06
C LEU A 99 -6.61 -7.98 -7.07
N PHE A 100 -7.12 -7.01 -6.32
CA PHE A 100 -6.34 -6.22 -5.38
C PHE A 100 -5.94 -7.01 -4.12
N GLN A 101 -6.80 -7.93 -3.65
CA GLN A 101 -6.53 -8.70 -2.45
C GLN A 101 -5.73 -9.99 -2.68
N HIS A 102 -5.76 -10.57 -3.89
CA HIS A 102 -5.28 -11.94 -4.11
C HIS A 102 -4.35 -12.09 -5.32
N ASP A 103 -4.59 -11.38 -6.41
CA ASP A 103 -3.87 -11.67 -7.66
C ASP A 103 -2.66 -10.75 -7.87
N SER A 104 -2.75 -9.48 -7.50
CA SER A 104 -1.64 -8.53 -7.66
C SER A 104 -0.82 -8.38 -6.38
N TYR A 105 0.39 -8.94 -6.36
CA TYR A 105 1.31 -8.74 -5.23
C TYR A 105 1.67 -7.26 -5.06
N GLN A 106 1.73 -6.50 -6.16
CA GLN A 106 2.01 -5.06 -6.09
C GLN A 106 0.87 -4.29 -5.42
N CYS A 107 -0.39 -4.71 -5.62
CA CYS A 107 -1.53 -4.11 -4.92
C CYS A 107 -1.56 -4.50 -3.44
N ARG A 108 -1.24 -5.77 -3.13
CA ARG A 108 -1.19 -6.26 -1.73
C ARG A 108 -0.06 -5.62 -0.94
N GLU A 109 1.11 -5.54 -1.54
CA GLU A 109 2.25 -4.84 -0.97
C GLU A 109 1.95 -3.34 -1.06
N GLY A 110 1.98 -2.68 -2.20
CA GLY A 110 1.84 -1.21 -2.29
C GLY A 110 0.50 -0.59 -1.84
N GLY A 111 -0.49 -1.37 -1.42
CA GLY A 111 -1.72 -0.91 -0.78
C GLY A 111 -2.58 -0.01 -1.68
N ILE A 112 -3.45 0.78 -1.05
CA ILE A 112 -4.43 1.61 -1.78
C ILE A 112 -3.77 2.62 -2.72
N LEU A 113 -2.64 3.22 -2.34
CA LEU A 113 -1.93 4.17 -3.19
C LEU A 113 -1.33 3.52 -4.44
N TYR A 114 -0.89 2.26 -4.36
CA TYR A 114 -0.49 1.55 -5.57
C TYR A 114 -1.70 1.36 -6.49
N CYS A 115 -2.83 0.94 -5.92
CA CYS A 115 -4.05 0.64 -6.67
C CYS A 115 -4.64 1.87 -7.37
N VAL A 116 -4.40 3.10 -6.89
CA VAL A 116 -4.80 4.33 -7.61
C VAL A 116 -4.29 4.35 -9.06
N ALA A 117 -3.15 3.74 -9.35
CA ALA A 117 -2.60 3.65 -10.71
C ALA A 117 -3.27 2.59 -11.59
N GLU A 118 -3.97 1.64 -11.01
CA GLU A 118 -4.83 0.67 -11.71
C GLU A 118 -6.17 1.35 -12.00
N TRP A 119 -6.12 2.38 -12.85
CA TRP A 119 -7.17 3.39 -13.02
C TRP A 119 -8.57 2.77 -13.13
N ARG A 120 -8.74 1.81 -14.03
CA ARG A 120 -10.05 1.22 -14.31
C ARG A 120 -10.60 0.54 -13.06
N GLU A 121 -9.86 -0.38 -12.48
CA GLU A 121 -10.27 -1.23 -11.37
C GLU A 121 -10.51 -0.39 -10.11
N PHE A 122 -9.61 0.55 -9.83
CA PHE A 122 -9.73 1.47 -8.70
C PHE A 122 -10.95 2.36 -8.82
N TRP A 123 -11.15 3.04 -9.95
CA TRP A 123 -12.29 3.94 -10.12
C TRP A 123 -13.64 3.21 -10.09
N ASN A 124 -13.71 1.97 -10.56
CA ASN A 124 -14.92 1.15 -10.41
C ASN A 124 -15.26 0.88 -8.93
N ILE A 125 -14.26 0.58 -8.11
CA ILE A 125 -14.43 0.40 -6.67
C ILE A 125 -14.84 1.71 -5.97
N ILE A 126 -14.20 2.83 -6.33
CA ILE A 126 -14.55 4.16 -5.78
C ILE A 126 -15.98 4.55 -6.14
N MET A 127 -16.42 4.31 -7.38
CA MET A 127 -17.79 4.60 -7.80
C MET A 127 -18.78 3.74 -7.00
N HIS A 128 -18.49 2.46 -6.77
CA HIS A 128 -19.30 1.62 -5.89
C HIS A 128 -19.33 2.14 -4.44
N PHE A 129 -18.20 2.58 -3.89
CA PHE A 129 -18.16 3.18 -2.54
C PHE A 129 -19.10 4.38 -2.41
N HIS A 130 -19.22 5.22 -3.45
CA HIS A 130 -20.14 6.37 -3.45
C HIS A 130 -21.60 6.05 -3.80
N CYS A 131 -21.85 4.96 -4.53
CA CYS A 131 -23.20 4.56 -4.96
C CYS A 131 -23.83 3.48 -4.09
N SER A 132 -23.05 2.75 -3.29
CA SER A 132 -23.55 1.70 -2.40
C SER A 132 -24.16 2.31 -1.13
N PRO A 133 -25.31 1.79 -0.67
CA PRO A 133 -25.89 2.23 0.62
C PRO A 133 -24.96 2.02 1.82
N GLN A 134 -24.05 1.06 1.72
CA GLN A 134 -23.12 0.69 2.80
C GLN A 134 -21.82 1.49 2.78
N HIS A 135 -21.58 2.33 1.77
CA HIS A 135 -20.31 3.03 1.58
C HIS A 135 -19.09 2.10 1.71
N THR A 136 -19.08 1.03 0.92
CA THR A 136 -18.01 0.03 0.98
C THR A 136 -17.35 -0.18 -0.38
N THR A 137 -16.05 -0.44 -0.33
CA THR A 137 -15.21 -0.91 -1.42
C THR A 137 -15.13 -2.43 -1.50
N GLY A 138 -15.65 -3.15 -0.50
CA GLY A 138 -15.36 -4.57 -0.27
C GLY A 138 -14.04 -4.83 0.46
N ILE A 139 -13.24 -3.79 0.74
CA ILE A 139 -11.98 -3.86 1.46
C ILE A 139 -12.09 -2.96 2.69
N GLY A 140 -12.49 -3.53 3.84
CA GLY A 140 -12.81 -2.74 5.04
C GLY A 140 -11.72 -1.73 5.47
N LYS A 141 -10.44 -2.09 5.33
CA LYS A 141 -9.32 -1.17 5.62
C LYS A 141 -9.31 0.07 4.71
N TRP A 142 -9.76 -0.07 3.47
CA TRP A 142 -9.87 1.05 2.54
C TRP A 142 -11.09 1.90 2.87
N ASP A 143 -12.21 1.27 3.27
CA ASP A 143 -13.41 1.99 3.71
C ASP A 143 -13.07 2.92 4.88
N ASP A 144 -12.34 2.43 5.87
CA ASP A 144 -11.87 3.24 7.01
C ASP A 144 -11.02 4.44 6.58
N ILE A 145 -10.11 4.26 5.60
CA ILE A 145 -9.28 5.33 5.06
C ILE A 145 -10.14 6.34 4.31
N LEU A 146 -11.01 5.88 3.41
CA LEU A 146 -11.85 6.74 2.59
C LEU A 146 -12.80 7.57 3.45
N VAL A 147 -13.44 6.97 4.47
CA VAL A 147 -14.33 7.68 5.40
C VAL A 147 -13.57 8.78 6.16
N LYS A 148 -12.38 8.48 6.69
CA LYS A 148 -11.54 9.48 7.40
C LYS A 148 -11.02 10.59 6.49
N LEU A 149 -10.67 10.26 5.24
CA LEU A 149 -10.30 11.27 4.27
C LEU A 149 -11.50 12.12 3.86
N GLN A 150 -12.68 11.53 3.74
CA GLN A 150 -13.91 12.21 3.37
C GLN A 150 -14.39 13.17 4.48
N SER A 151 -14.24 12.80 5.76
CA SER A 151 -14.61 13.66 6.89
C SER A 151 -13.71 14.88 7.06
N GLY A 152 -12.50 14.84 6.48
CA GLY A 152 -11.51 15.89 6.64
C GLY A 152 -10.70 15.81 7.94
N GLU A 153 -10.96 14.82 8.78
CA GLU A 153 -10.30 14.64 10.09
C GLU A 153 -8.89 14.04 9.97
N ALA A 154 -8.55 13.46 8.82
CA ALA A 154 -7.26 12.86 8.56
C ALA A 154 -6.61 13.39 7.28
N GLY A 155 -5.28 13.44 7.27
CA GLY A 155 -4.43 13.83 6.16
C GLY A 155 -3.75 12.63 5.49
N GLN A 156 -2.51 12.83 5.04
CA GLN A 156 -1.73 11.82 4.34
C GLN A 156 -1.19 10.73 5.28
N GLU A 157 -1.07 11.03 6.57
CA GLU A 157 -0.48 10.18 7.60
C GLU A 157 -1.22 8.85 7.84
N ILE A 158 -2.51 8.80 7.51
CA ILE A 158 -3.29 7.55 7.64
C ILE A 158 -3.17 6.62 6.44
N VAL A 159 -2.55 7.10 5.35
CA VAL A 159 -2.48 6.36 4.09
C VAL A 159 -1.16 5.59 4.01
N PRO A 160 -1.18 4.25 3.91
CA PRO A 160 0.05 3.47 3.77
C PRO A 160 0.87 3.90 2.55
N CYS A 161 2.18 4.02 2.72
CA CYS A 161 3.11 4.36 1.64
C CYS A 161 3.11 3.27 0.55
N MET A 162 3.02 3.66 -0.73
CA MET A 162 2.98 2.70 -1.85
C MET A 162 4.26 1.87 -2.05
N VAL A 163 5.38 2.33 -1.48
CA VAL A 163 6.69 1.68 -1.64
C VAL A 163 7.10 0.94 -0.36
N SER A 164 6.45 1.22 0.77
CA SER A 164 6.82 0.64 2.06
C SER A 164 5.58 0.36 2.91
N THR A 165 4.92 -0.74 2.61
CA THR A 165 3.78 -1.27 3.38
C THR A 165 4.16 -2.44 4.27
N TYR A 166 5.41 -2.89 4.20
CA TYR A 166 5.95 -4.04 4.92
C TYR A 166 5.69 -3.98 6.44
N VAL A 167 5.45 -2.80 7.00
CA VAL A 167 5.21 -2.62 8.44
C VAL A 167 3.79 -3.00 8.88
N LEU A 168 2.77 -2.93 8.01
CA LEU A 168 1.36 -3.10 8.42
C LEU A 168 0.74 -4.45 8.04
N THR A 169 1.29 -5.16 7.04
CA THR A 169 0.70 -6.41 6.53
C THR A 169 1.25 -7.67 7.19
N ASN A 170 2.42 -7.63 7.85
CA ASN A 170 3.09 -8.83 8.37
C ASN A 170 2.27 -9.64 9.38
N ARG A 171 1.35 -9.04 10.16
CA ARG A 171 0.54 -9.81 11.12
C ARG A 171 -0.52 -10.69 10.45
N GLU A 172 -1.18 -10.20 9.40
CA GLU A 172 -2.19 -10.98 8.66
C GLU A 172 -1.56 -11.91 7.64
N TYR A 173 -0.45 -11.48 7.01
CA TYR A 173 0.29 -12.32 6.07
C TYR A 173 0.90 -13.53 6.78
N SER A 174 1.56 -13.35 7.93
CA SER A 174 2.07 -14.47 8.72
C SER A 174 0.96 -15.39 9.22
N LEU A 175 -0.22 -14.87 9.58
CA LEU A 175 -1.38 -15.68 9.97
C LEU A 175 -1.97 -16.49 8.81
N ARG A 176 -2.08 -15.90 7.61
CA ARG A 176 -2.60 -16.60 6.41
C ARG A 176 -1.60 -17.61 5.89
N PHE A 177 -0.31 -17.26 5.84
CA PHE A 177 0.75 -18.18 5.49
C PHE A 177 0.81 -19.35 6.49
N ARG A 178 0.66 -19.10 7.80
CA ARG A 178 0.53 -20.18 8.80
C ARG A 178 -0.68 -21.07 8.53
N LYS A 179 -1.86 -20.51 8.24
CA LYS A 179 -3.07 -21.30 7.96
C LYS A 179 -2.93 -22.16 6.69
N ASP A 180 -2.45 -21.58 5.61
CA ASP A 180 -2.26 -22.28 4.33
C ASP A 180 -1.16 -23.33 4.45
N ARG A 181 -0.08 -23.01 5.18
CA ARG A 181 1.00 -23.94 5.54
C ARG A 181 0.50 -25.09 6.41
N ASP A 182 -0.26 -24.82 7.46
CA ASP A 182 -0.78 -25.85 8.36
C ASP A 182 -1.82 -26.74 7.63
N ALA A 183 -2.58 -26.18 6.67
CA ALA A 183 -3.46 -26.95 5.79
C ALA A 183 -2.66 -27.85 4.82
N LEU A 184 -1.59 -27.32 4.21
CA LEU A 184 -0.69 -28.08 3.35
C LEU A 184 0.01 -29.21 4.12
N PHE A 185 0.43 -28.94 5.36
CA PHE A 185 1.10 -29.90 6.24
C PHE A 185 0.16 -31.00 6.76
N LYS A 186 -1.14 -30.73 6.86
CA LYS A 186 -2.15 -31.78 7.12
C LYS A 186 -2.35 -32.71 5.92
N LEU A 187 -2.19 -32.20 4.71
CA LEU A 187 -2.37 -32.98 3.48
C LEU A 187 -1.14 -33.82 3.13
N GLN A 188 0.08 -33.36 3.44
CA GLN A 188 1.32 -34.09 3.14
C GLN A 188 2.37 -33.98 4.27
N PRO A 189 2.32 -34.88 5.27
CA PRO A 189 3.25 -34.87 6.41
C PRO A 189 4.73 -35.07 6.04
N SER A 190 5.03 -35.74 4.93
CA SER A 190 6.41 -35.97 4.46
C SER A 190 7.10 -34.69 3.97
N LEU A 191 6.36 -33.74 3.40
CA LEU A 191 6.89 -32.42 3.02
C LEU A 191 7.33 -31.62 4.26
N TYR A 192 6.63 -31.74 5.37
CA TYR A 192 6.99 -31.07 6.63
C TYR A 192 8.39 -31.44 7.12
N GLN A 193 8.78 -32.72 7.01
CA GLN A 193 10.12 -33.18 7.40
C GLN A 193 11.22 -32.68 6.45
N GLN A 194 10.91 -32.48 5.17
CA GLN A 194 11.84 -31.90 4.21
C GLN A 194 12.03 -30.39 4.43
N PHE A 195 10.94 -29.64 4.69
CA PHE A 195 10.99 -28.21 4.98
C PHE A 195 11.68 -27.89 6.33
N ARG A 196 11.48 -28.72 7.35
CA ARG A 196 12.11 -28.54 8.67
C ARG A 196 13.63 -28.67 8.63
N ASN A 197 14.16 -29.42 7.66
CA ASN A 197 15.59 -29.67 7.53
C ASN A 197 16.31 -28.65 6.63
N GLY A 198 15.59 -27.69 6.02
CA GLY A 198 16.17 -26.58 5.27
C GLY A 198 16.33 -25.33 6.16
N SER A 199 17.56 -24.85 6.34
CA SER A 199 17.93 -23.77 7.27
C SER A 199 17.44 -22.36 6.87
N GLU A 200 17.15 -22.12 5.59
CA GLU A 200 16.87 -20.76 5.08
C GLU A 200 15.52 -20.17 5.53
N LEU A 201 14.46 -20.97 5.66
CA LEU A 201 13.13 -20.46 6.02
C LEU A 201 12.98 -20.18 7.52
N ALA A 202 13.64 -20.97 8.37
CA ALA A 202 13.64 -20.78 9.81
C ALA A 202 14.42 -19.52 10.24
N GLU A 203 15.39 -19.09 9.42
CA GLU A 203 16.18 -17.88 9.66
C GLU A 203 15.42 -16.62 9.27
N ILE A 204 14.68 -16.63 8.16
CA ILE A 204 13.80 -15.53 7.73
C ILE A 204 12.64 -15.31 8.74
N GLU A 205 12.01 -16.37 9.25
CA GLU A 205 10.96 -16.25 10.30
C GLU A 205 11.52 -15.75 11.66
N ARG A 206 12.78 -16.06 12.00
CA ARG A 206 13.42 -15.58 13.24
C ARG A 206 13.84 -14.12 13.18
N ILE A 207 14.21 -13.63 12.01
CA ILE A 207 14.61 -12.24 11.80
C ILE A 207 13.38 -11.32 11.96
N ASP A 208 12.20 -11.70 11.47
CA ASP A 208 10.99 -10.84 11.46
C ASP A 208 10.36 -10.62 12.86
N GLU A 209 10.11 -11.69 13.64
CA GLU A 209 9.49 -11.54 14.97
C GLU A 209 10.43 -10.89 16.00
N ASN A 210 11.74 -11.15 15.93
CA ASN A 210 12.70 -10.54 16.86
C ASN A 210 13.02 -9.10 16.49
N CYS A 211 13.10 -8.76 15.21
CA CYS A 211 13.26 -7.36 14.79
C CYS A 211 12.03 -6.55 15.18
N GLN A 212 10.81 -7.05 14.95
CA GLN A 212 9.59 -6.36 15.35
C GLN A 212 9.47 -6.21 16.88
N LYS A 213 9.76 -7.26 17.67
CA LYS A 213 9.72 -7.18 19.14
C LYS A 213 10.79 -6.24 19.73
N LYS A 214 11.99 -6.21 19.12
CA LYS A 214 13.05 -5.26 19.50
C LYS A 214 12.64 -3.83 19.12
N ASP A 215 12.05 -3.65 17.94
CA ASP A 215 11.62 -2.34 17.46
C ASP A 215 10.38 -1.79 18.18
N TRP A 216 9.52 -2.68 18.70
CA TRP A 216 8.30 -2.32 19.40
C TRP A 216 8.54 -1.51 20.68
N LYS A 217 9.63 -1.79 21.40
CA LYS A 217 10.02 -0.99 22.58
C LYS A 217 10.40 0.45 22.18
N ARG A 218 11.05 0.62 21.03
CA ARG A 218 11.39 1.93 20.45
C ARG A 218 10.13 2.65 19.95
N HIS A 219 9.28 1.95 19.21
CA HIS A 219 8.05 2.48 18.62
C HIS A 219 7.06 3.04 19.67
N LYS A 220 7.06 2.47 20.87
CA LYS A 220 6.29 3.01 22.01
C LYS A 220 6.84 4.31 22.58
N LYS A 221 8.14 4.56 22.43
CA LYS A 221 8.83 5.74 22.94
C LYS A 221 8.90 6.86 21.89
N GLU A 222 8.90 6.48 20.61
CA GLU A 222 8.90 7.33 19.43
C GLU A 222 7.84 6.81 18.44
N PRO A 223 6.59 7.32 18.46
CA PRO A 223 5.58 6.94 17.47
C PRO A 223 6.08 7.25 16.05
N CYS A 224 5.60 6.52 15.03
CA CYS A 224 5.92 6.78 13.63
C CYS A 224 5.77 8.27 13.30
N LEU A 225 6.89 8.97 13.17
CA LEU A 225 6.90 10.29 12.56
C LEU A 225 6.67 10.11 11.05
N PRO A 226 5.92 11.02 10.41
CA PRO A 226 5.87 11.10 8.96
C PRO A 226 7.28 11.06 8.36
N TYR A 227 7.45 10.40 7.21
CA TYR A 227 8.78 10.17 6.62
C TYR A 227 9.59 11.46 6.46
N VAL A 228 8.92 12.56 6.08
CA VAL A 228 9.53 13.89 5.94
C VAL A 228 10.10 14.38 7.29
N GLU A 229 9.34 14.22 8.37
CA GLU A 229 9.79 14.58 9.72
C GLU A 229 10.88 13.66 10.26
N MET A 230 10.97 12.40 9.81
CA MET A 230 12.08 11.52 10.16
C MET A 230 13.39 11.92 9.48
N VAL A 231 13.33 12.31 8.20
CA VAL A 231 14.50 12.67 7.41
C VAL A 231 15.09 14.00 7.91
N ASP A 232 14.24 14.97 8.24
CA ASP A 232 14.68 16.32 8.63
C ASP A 232 15.05 16.44 10.12
N ASN A 233 14.82 15.40 10.93
CA ASN A 233 15.10 15.44 12.36
C ASN A 233 16.48 14.84 12.69
N ASP A 234 17.52 15.67 12.60
CA ASP A 234 18.92 15.35 12.92
C ASP A 234 19.11 14.70 14.31
N LYS A 235 18.19 14.93 15.26
CA LYS A 235 18.27 14.31 16.59
C LYS A 235 18.09 12.79 16.53
N LEU A 236 17.40 12.28 15.52
CA LEU A 236 17.15 10.85 15.33
C LEU A 236 18.35 10.10 14.73
N TRP A 237 19.33 10.80 14.18
CA TRP A 237 20.47 10.22 13.47
C TRP A 237 21.75 10.39 14.28
N ASN A 238 22.63 9.38 14.25
CA ASN A 238 23.99 9.51 14.78
C ASN A 238 24.91 10.16 13.73
N MET A 239 26.15 10.47 14.13
CA MET A 239 27.12 11.13 13.25
C MET A 239 27.51 10.32 11.99
N PHE A 240 27.10 9.05 11.91
CA PHE A 240 27.33 8.17 10.77
C PHE A 240 26.07 8.02 9.89
N GLY A 241 25.05 8.85 10.12
CA GLY A 241 23.79 8.80 9.36
C GLY A 241 22.97 7.55 9.63
N THR A 242 23.26 6.79 10.69
CA THR A 242 22.42 5.67 11.12
C THR A 242 21.50 6.13 12.24
N ARG A 243 20.27 5.62 12.24
CA ARG A 243 19.28 6.02 13.26
C ARG A 243 19.79 5.60 14.64
N LYS A 244 19.78 6.52 15.61
CA LYS A 244 20.22 6.22 16.98
C LYS A 244 19.42 5.03 17.53
N GLY A 245 20.12 4.06 18.09
CA GLY A 245 19.53 2.83 18.65
C GLY A 245 19.35 1.66 17.68
N THR A 246 19.76 1.75 16.41
CA THR A 246 19.73 0.62 15.45
C THR A 246 21.11 0.04 15.13
N GLY A 247 22.17 0.46 15.84
CA GLY A 247 23.57 0.15 15.51
C GLY A 247 24.22 -1.04 16.23
N ASP A 248 23.55 -1.70 17.18
CA ASP A 248 24.22 -2.66 18.10
C ASP A 248 24.33 -4.11 17.60
N SER A 249 24.11 -4.38 16.32
CA SER A 249 24.36 -5.72 15.74
C SER A 249 25.76 -5.79 15.13
N GLN A 250 26.79 -5.87 15.98
CA GLN A 250 28.11 -6.32 15.52
C GLN A 250 28.05 -7.82 15.24
N VAL A 251 28.23 -8.20 13.97
CA VAL A 251 28.54 -9.58 13.58
C VAL A 251 30.00 -9.83 13.98
N ILE A 252 30.22 -10.66 14.99
CA ILE A 252 31.55 -11.17 15.33
C ILE A 252 31.85 -12.28 14.31
N ILE A 253 32.79 -12.03 13.40
CA ILE A 253 33.41 -13.10 12.60
C ILE A 253 34.45 -13.75 13.51
N VAL A 254 34.19 -14.99 13.91
CA VAL A 254 35.20 -15.83 14.58
C VAL A 254 36.03 -16.46 13.46
N ASP A 255 37.30 -16.09 13.39
CA ASP A 255 38.29 -16.72 12.52
C ASP A 255 38.80 -17.98 13.25
N GLU A 256 38.38 -19.16 12.79
CA GLU A 256 38.91 -20.44 13.27
C GLU A 256 40.17 -20.78 12.45
N ARG A 257 41.33 -20.71 13.11
CA ARG A 257 42.58 -21.36 12.68
C ARG A 257 42.64 -22.79 13.18
#